data_AF-A0A919M9Z5-F1
#
_entry.id   AF-A0A919M9Z5-F1
#
_cell.length_a   1.000
_cell.length_b   1.000
_cell.length_c   1.000
_cell.angle_alpha   90.00
_cell.angle_beta   90.00
_cell.angle_gamma   90.00
#
_symmetry.space_group_name_H-M   'P 1'
#
loop_
_entity.id
_entity.type
_entity.pdbx_description
1 polymer ?
#
loop_
_entity_poly.entity_id
_entity_poly.type
_entity_poly.pdbx_seq_one_letter_code
_entity_poly.pdbx_strand_id
1 'polypeptide(L)' 'MLAPLLPAASSMGRPPNWEKRQLIDGIRWRIRIGAPWRDVPAEYAPWPTVYGPFRRW' A
#
# COMPACT_ATOMS: atom_id res chain seq x y z
N MET A 1 8.03 -10.96 17.95
CA MET A 1 7.80 -9.97 19.02
C MET A 1 8.58 -8.68 18.71
N LEU A 2 8.04 -7.79 17.86
CA LEU A 2 8.67 -6.51 17.48
C LEU A 2 7.75 -5.28 17.67
N ALA A 3 6.46 -5.52 17.93
CA ALA A 3 5.46 -4.47 18.09
C ALA A 3 5.77 -3.38 19.16
N PRO A 4 6.38 -3.69 20.33
CA PRO A 4 6.59 -2.66 21.35
C PRO A 4 7.77 -1.71 21.07
N LEU A 5 8.60 -1.98 20.07
CA LEU A 5 9.76 -1.13 19.71
C LEU A 5 9.46 -0.18 18.55
N LEU A 6 8.28 -0.28 17.95
CA LEU A 6 7.90 0.61 16.87
C LEU A 6 7.44 1.95 17.45
N PRO A 7 7.89 3.09 16.88
CA PRO A 7 7.40 4.39 17.30
C PRO A 7 5.88 4.42 17.18
N ALA A 8 5.22 5.01 18.17
CA ALA A 8 3.78 5.19 18.16
C ALA A 8 3.36 5.86 16.84
N ALA A 9 2.24 5.41 16.26
CA ALA A 9 1.69 6.05 15.08
C ALA A 9 1.50 7.55 15.37
N SER A 10 2.04 8.41 14.50
CA SER A 10 1.91 9.86 14.61
C SER A 10 0.44 10.24 14.78
N SER A 11 0.12 10.99 15.84
CA SER A 11 -1.22 11.54 16.08
C SER A 11 -1.56 12.72 15.16
N MET A 12 -0.56 13.18 14.39
CA MET A 12 -0.69 14.29 13.45
C MET A 12 -0.86 13.77 12.02
N GLY A 13 -2.01 14.09 11.40
CA GLY A 13 -2.35 13.81 10.01
C GLY A 13 -3.64 12.98 9.85
N ARG A 14 -4.12 12.85 8.61
CA ARG A 14 -5.23 11.93 8.30
C ARG A 14 -4.74 10.48 8.50
N PRO A 15 -5.43 9.65 9.29
CA PRO A 15 -5.06 8.24 9.41
C PRO A 15 -5.04 7.59 8.02
N PRO A 16 -4.03 6.76 7.69
CA PRO A 16 -4.00 6.06 6.42
C PRO A 16 -5.23 5.16 6.32
N ASN A 17 -6.04 5.26 5.25
CA ASN A 17 -7.16 4.33 5.07
C ASN A 17 -6.70 2.92 4.64
N TRP A 18 -5.40 2.73 4.35
CA TRP A 18 -4.82 1.47 3.88
C TRP A 18 -3.48 1.22 4.57
N GLU A 19 -3.26 -0.05 4.94
CA GLU A 19 -1.98 -0.45 5.50
C GLU A 19 -0.88 -0.44 4.44
N LYS A 20 0.36 -0.12 4.84
CA LYS A 20 1.51 -0.15 3.93
C LYS A 20 1.71 -1.53 3.30
N ARG A 21 1.44 -2.60 4.06
CA ARG A 21 1.53 -3.99 3.59
C ARG A 21 0.56 -4.24 2.43
N GLN A 22 -0.69 -3.82 2.59
CA GLN A 22 -1.73 -3.95 1.58
C GLN A 22 -1.34 -3.28 0.25
N LEU A 23 -0.77 -2.07 0.32
CA LEU A 23 -0.29 -1.37 -0.88
C LEU A 23 0.90 -2.09 -1.55
N ILE A 24 1.86 -2.58 -0.75
CA ILE A 24 3.01 -3.34 -1.26
C ILE A 24 2.56 -4.65 -1.90
N ASP A 25 1.59 -5.34 -1.32
CA ASP A 25 1.04 -6.58 -1.85
C ASP A 25 0.33 -6.34 -3.19
N GLY A 26 -0.38 -5.21 -3.34
CA GLY A 26 -0.93 -4.79 -4.64
C GLY A 26 0.13 -4.52 -5.70
N ILE A 27 1.24 -3.86 -5.33
CA ILE A 27 2.39 -3.65 -6.24
C ILE A 27 3.00 -4.99 -6.65
N ARG A 28 3.22 -5.91 -5.70
CA ARG A 28 3.76 -7.26 -5.96
C ARG A 28 2.86 -8.08 -6.86
N TRP A 29 1.55 -8.05 -6.61
CA TRP A 29 0.57 -8.71 -7.46
C TRP A 29 0.69 -8.20 -8.89
N ARG A 30 0.72 -6.87 -9.08
CA ARG A 30 0.82 -6.24 -10.40
C ARG A 30 2.10 -6.65 -11.13
N ILE A 31 3.24 -6.65 -10.43
CA ILE A 31 4.53 -7.06 -11.01
C ILE A 31 4.51 -8.54 -11.41
N ARG A 32 3.94 -9.41 -10.58
CA ARG A 32 3.86 -10.85 -10.84
C ARG A 32 2.93 -11.18 -12.01
N ILE A 33 1.78 -10.51 -12.09
CA ILE A 33 0.77 -10.77 -13.13
C ILE A 33 1.14 -10.04 -14.44
N GLY A 34 1.81 -8.89 -14.36
CA GLY A 34 2.11 -8.04 -15.51
C GLY A 34 0.90 -7.25 -16.04
N ALA A 35 -0.18 -7.16 -15.27
CA ALA A 35 -1.42 -6.50 -15.67
C ALA A 35 -1.30 -4.94 -15.69
N PRO A 36 -2.17 -4.27 -16.46
CA PRO A 36 -2.40 -2.83 -16.33
C PRO A 36 -2.75 -2.44 -14.89
N TRP A 37 -2.34 -1.23 -14.47
CA TRP A 37 -2.65 -0.73 -13.12
C TRP A 37 -4.15 -0.69 -12.82
N ARG A 38 -4.97 -0.43 -13.83
CA ARG A 38 -6.43 -0.34 -13.69
C ARG A 38 -7.08 -1.67 -13.27
N ASP A 39 -6.39 -2.79 -13.50
CA ASP A 39 -6.89 -4.13 -13.22
C ASP A 39 -6.42 -4.64 -11.85
N VAL A 40 -5.68 -3.83 -11.09
CA VAL A 40 -5.28 -4.18 -9.72
C VAL A 40 -6.54 -4.37 -8.86
N PRO A 41 -6.68 -5.52 -8.19
CA PRO A 41 -7.82 -5.79 -7.32
C PRO A 41 -8.01 -4.70 -6.25
N ALA A 42 -9.25 -4.26 -6.07
CA ALA A 42 -9.60 -3.22 -5.10
C ALA A 42 -9.34 -3.63 -3.64
N GLU A 43 -9.16 -4.93 -3.38
CA GLU A 43 -8.73 -5.46 -2.07
C GLU A 43 -7.38 -4.88 -1.63
N TYR A 44 -6.52 -4.46 -2.57
CA TYR A 44 -5.22 -3.86 -2.28
C TYR A 44 -5.26 -2.32 -2.14
N ALA A 45 -6.45 -1.72 -2.22
CA ALA A 45 -6.74 -0.30 -2.43
C ALA A 45 -7.02 0.06 -3.90
N PRO A 46 -7.71 1.18 -4.17
CA PRO A 46 -7.87 1.70 -5.53
C PRO A 46 -6.53 1.85 -6.23
N TRP A 47 -6.48 1.51 -7.52
CA TRP A 47 -5.23 1.53 -8.29
C TRP A 47 -4.41 2.84 -8.19
N PRO A 48 -4.99 4.06 -8.10
CA PRO A 48 -4.18 5.28 -7.95
C PRO A 48 -3.45 5.32 -6.60
N THR A 49 -4.06 4.76 -5.55
CA THR A 49 -3.49 4.67 -4.20
C THR A 49 -2.34 3.69 -4.16
N VAL A 50 -2.45 2.55 -4.87
CA VAL A 50 -1.38 1.56 -5.02
C VAL A 50 -0.24 2.10 -5.90
N TYR A 51 -0.60 2.79 -6.98
CA TYR A 51 0.36 3.38 -7.92
C TYR A 51 1.16 4.54 -7.31
N GLY A 52 0.58 5.30 -6.38
CA GLY A 52 1.23 6.45 -5.74
C GLY A 52 2.60 6.12 -5.12
N PRO A 53 2.69 5.15 -4.17
CA PRO A 53 3.95 4.68 -3.62
C PRO A 53 4.91 4.13 -4.68
N PHE A 54 4.41 3.37 -5.66
CA PHE A 54 5.23 2.83 -6.74
C PHE A 54 5.89 3.92 -7.58
N ARG A 55 5.18 5.02 -7.89
CA ARG A 55 5.72 6.15 -8.67
C ARG A 55 6.65 7.05 -7.86
N ARG A 56 6.52 7.05 -6.53
CA ARG A 56 7.30 7.92 -5.64
C ARG A 56 8.71 7.35 -5.38
N TRP A 57 8.86 6.04 -5.49
CA TRP A 57 10.15 5.35 -5.44
C TRP A 57 10.81 5.37 -6.82
#